data_AF-A0A9X3HNL3-F1
#
_entry.id   AF-A0A9X3HNL3-F1
#
_cell.length_a   1.000
_cell.length_b   1.000
_cell.length_c   1.000
_cell.angle_alpha   90.00
_cell.angle_beta   90.00
_cell.angle_gamma   90.00
#
_symmetry.space_group_name_H-M   'P 1'
#
loop_
_entity.id
_entity.type
_entity.pdbx_description
1 polymer ?
#
loop_
_entity_poly.entity_id
_entity_poly.type
_entity_poly.pdbx_seq_one_letter_code
_entity_poly.pdbx_strand_id
1 'polypeptide(L)'
;MNLKTLTYIRNKAQLQELFISQFTANYIRNEINEIITETRKCITIGTRLFAKNISTFEAIIFIDRNGVPDGFILSEELKIKLQEYRESIAKKMVLQKQHTNQ
;
A
#
# COMPACT_ATOMS: atom_id res chain seq x y z
N MET A 1 16.62 19.19 -6.67
CA MET A 1 16.79 17.72 -6.72
C MET A 1 15.93 17.21 -7.87
N ASN A 2 16.46 16.38 -8.78
CA ASN A 2 15.64 15.75 -9.82
C ASN A 2 14.84 14.61 -9.18
N LEU A 3 13.53 14.82 -9.03
CA LEU A 3 12.62 13.80 -8.52
C LEU A 3 12.43 12.71 -9.58
N LYS A 4 12.52 11.45 -9.18
CA LYS A 4 12.25 10.31 -10.06
C LYS A 4 10.75 10.00 -10.05
N THR A 5 10.20 9.66 -11.21
CA THR A 5 8.82 9.18 -11.28
C THR A 5 8.74 7.74 -10.80
N LEU A 6 8.04 7.52 -9.70
CA LEU A 6 7.72 6.20 -9.17
C LEU A 6 6.66 5.55 -10.06
N THR A 7 6.98 4.36 -10.53
CA THR A 7 6.07 3.49 -11.29
C THR A 7 5.66 2.30 -10.41
N TYR A 8 5.11 1.24 -11.01
CA TYR A 8 4.60 0.12 -10.24
C TYR A 8 5.66 -0.58 -9.39
N ILE A 9 5.28 -0.87 -8.15
CA ILE A 9 6.03 -1.74 -7.24
C ILE A 9 5.41 -3.13 -7.33
N ARG A 10 6.21 -4.14 -7.71
CA ARG A 10 5.72 -5.50 -8.01
C ARG A 10 6.06 -6.51 -6.91
N ASN A 11 7.06 -6.21 -6.08
CA ASN A 11 7.51 -7.12 -5.05
C ASN A 11 8.05 -6.40 -3.80
N LYS A 12 8.20 -7.17 -2.72
CA LYS A 12 8.68 -6.65 -1.43
C LYS A 12 10.10 -6.10 -1.48
N ALA A 13 10.97 -6.65 -2.33
CA ALA A 13 12.36 -6.19 -2.43
C ALA A 13 12.43 -4.79 -3.04
N GLN A 14 11.65 -4.53 -4.09
CA GLN A 14 11.52 -3.19 -4.69
C GLN A 14 10.94 -2.18 -3.69
N LEU A 15 9.90 -2.57 -2.94
CA LEU A 15 9.35 -1.73 -1.89
C LEU A 15 10.41 -1.40 -0.84
N GLN A 16 11.18 -2.40 -0.40
CA GLN A 16 12.24 -2.21 0.59
C GLN A 16 13.32 -1.25 0.06
N GLU A 17 13.80 -1.44 -1.16
CA GLU A 17 14.83 -0.60 -1.77
C GLU A 17 14.41 0.88 -1.85
N LEU A 18 13.13 1.14 -2.17
CA LEU A 18 12.60 2.50 -2.27
C LEU A 18 12.52 3.23 -0.93
N PHE A 19 12.28 2.51 0.15
CA PHE A 19 11.94 3.08 1.45
C PHE A 19 13.03 2.84 2.53
N ILE A 20 14.11 2.12 2.22
CA ILE A 20 15.15 1.77 3.20
C ILE A 20 15.89 2.99 3.77
N SER A 21 15.88 4.11 3.04
CA SER A 21 16.44 5.38 3.54
C SER A 21 15.56 6.06 4.58
N GLN A 22 14.25 5.76 4.58
CA GLN A 22 13.25 6.37 5.46
C GLN A 22 12.87 5.46 6.64
N PHE A 23 12.86 4.14 6.42
CA PHE A 23 12.39 3.17 7.38
C PHE A 23 13.34 1.98 7.50
N THR A 24 13.30 1.31 8.65
CA THR A 24 14.05 0.07 8.84
C THR A 24 13.49 -1.05 7.96
N ALA A 25 14.34 -1.96 7.49
CA ALA A 25 13.91 -3.12 6.71
C ALA A 25 12.86 -3.98 7.45
N ASN A 26 12.94 -4.04 8.78
CA ASN A 26 11.98 -4.78 9.60
C ASN A 26 10.60 -4.12 9.58
N TYR A 27 10.55 -2.79 9.71
CA TYR A 27 9.30 -2.03 9.63
C TYR A 27 8.62 -2.23 8.28
N ILE A 28 9.35 -2.02 7.17
CA ILE A 28 8.80 -2.16 5.81
C ILE A 28 8.22 -3.57 5.61
N ARG A 29 8.94 -4.61 6.08
CA ARG A 29 8.50 -6.00 6.00
C ARG A 29 7.22 -6.25 6.80
N ASN A 30 7.15 -5.75 8.02
CA ASN A 30 6.00 -5.97 8.89
C ASN A 30 4.76 -5.26 8.33
N GLU A 31 4.88 -3.99 7.97
CA GLU A 31 3.77 -3.20 7.43
C GLU A 31 3.21 -3.82 6.14
N ILE A 32 4.07 -4.22 5.18
CA ILE A 32 3.55 -4.84 3.95
C ILE A 32 2.92 -6.22 4.21
N ASN A 33 3.38 -6.96 5.22
CA ASN A 33 2.77 -8.24 5.62
C ASN A 33 1.39 -8.02 6.26
N GLU A 34 1.24 -6.98 7.07
CA GLU A 34 -0.04 -6.58 7.66
C GLU A 34 -1.03 -6.21 6.57
N ILE A 35 -0.63 -5.37 5.61
CA ILE A 35 -1.45 -5.00 4.44
C ILE A 35 -1.87 -6.24 3.61
N ILE A 36 -0.93 -7.17 3.35
CA ILE A 36 -1.26 -8.43 2.65
C ILE A 36 -2.29 -9.24 3.46
N THR A 37 -2.16 -9.25 4.79
CA THR A 37 -3.09 -9.96 5.68
C THR A 37 -4.49 -9.36 5.67
N GLU A 38 -4.58 -8.02 5.63
CA GLU A 38 -5.83 -7.28 5.53
C GLU A 38 -6.53 -7.47 4.18
N THR A 39 -5.76 -7.48 3.08
CA THR A 39 -6.29 -7.47 1.72
C THR A 39 -6.58 -8.87 1.16
N ARG A 40 -5.75 -9.87 1.48
CA ARG A 40 -5.87 -11.23 0.93
C ARG A 40 -6.62 -12.18 1.87
N LYS A 41 -7.87 -11.85 2.24
CA LYS A 41 -8.64 -12.62 3.23
C LYS A 41 -8.99 -14.04 2.81
N CYS A 42 -8.99 -14.35 1.51
CA CYS A 42 -9.44 -15.64 0.98
C CYS A 42 -8.31 -16.65 0.71
N ILE A 43 -7.05 -16.36 1.05
CA ILE A 43 -5.93 -17.29 0.87
C ILE A 43 -5.40 -17.80 2.21
N THR A 44 -4.70 -18.95 2.19
CA THR A 44 -4.14 -19.55 3.41
C THR A 44 -3.06 -18.66 4.05
N ILE A 45 -2.89 -18.81 5.37
CA ILE A 45 -1.90 -18.05 6.15
C ILE A 45 -0.48 -18.26 5.60
N GLY A 46 -0.12 -19.51 5.26
CA GLY A 46 1.18 -19.83 4.67
C GLY A 46 1.43 -19.04 3.39
N THR A 47 0.45 -18.98 2.48
CA THR A 47 0.58 -18.22 1.23
C THR A 47 0.74 -16.72 1.48
N ARG A 48 0.13 -16.16 2.52
CA ARG A 48 0.33 -14.74 2.91
C ARG A 48 1.75 -14.51 3.41
N LEU A 49 2.22 -15.36 4.32
CA LEU A 49 3.52 -15.22 4.97
C LEU A 49 4.67 -15.25 3.96
N PHE A 50 4.60 -16.16 2.99
CA PHE A 50 5.65 -16.35 1.98
C PHE A 50 5.43 -15.54 0.69
N ALA A 51 4.42 -14.68 0.63
CA ALA A 51 4.17 -13.85 -0.55
C ALA A 51 5.37 -12.92 -0.82
N LYS A 52 6.05 -13.12 -1.95
CA LYS A 52 7.14 -12.21 -2.40
C LYS A 52 6.61 -11.05 -3.23
N ASN A 53 5.56 -11.31 -4.00
CA ASN A 53 4.93 -10.35 -4.88
C ASN A 53 3.86 -9.57 -4.14
N ILE A 54 3.77 -8.29 -4.46
CA ILE A 54 2.73 -7.39 -3.99
C ILE A 54 1.97 -6.84 -5.18
N SER A 55 0.67 -6.69 -4.99
CA SER A 55 -0.21 -6.03 -5.94
C SER A 55 -0.01 -4.52 -5.88
N THR A 56 -0.37 -3.83 -6.97
CA THR A 56 -0.41 -2.36 -6.98
C THR A 56 -1.29 -1.83 -5.86
N PHE A 57 -2.39 -2.51 -5.54
CA PHE A 57 -3.28 -2.10 -4.46
C PHE A 57 -2.59 -2.12 -3.09
N GLU A 58 -1.86 -3.20 -2.76
CA GLU A 58 -1.10 -3.29 -1.50
C GLU A 58 0.00 -2.23 -1.43
N ALA A 59 0.68 -1.95 -2.55
CA ALA A 59 1.66 -0.88 -2.62
C ALA A 59 1.03 0.52 -2.40
N ILE A 60 -0.17 0.76 -2.96
CA ILE A 60 -0.92 2.01 -2.75
C ILE A 60 -1.30 2.19 -1.28
N ILE A 61 -1.76 1.13 -0.60
CA ILE A 61 -2.07 1.20 0.84
C ILE A 61 -0.81 1.56 1.63
N PHE A 62 0.32 0.94 1.31
CA PHE A 62 1.59 1.24 1.98
C PHE A 62 1.97 2.71 1.82
N ILE A 63 1.90 3.23 0.58
CA ILE A 63 2.20 4.64 0.28
C ILE A 63 1.21 5.58 0.96
N ASP A 64 -0.06 5.23 1.04
CA ASP A 64 -1.07 6.05 1.71
C ASP A 64 -0.76 6.22 3.21
N ARG A 65 -0.33 5.13 3.87
CA ARG A 65 0.01 5.11 5.30
C ARG A 65 1.35 5.76 5.63
N ASN A 66 2.34 5.60 4.76
CA ASN A 66 3.74 5.95 5.05
C ASN A 66 4.26 7.17 4.28
N GLY A 67 3.51 7.64 3.29
CA GLY A 67 3.94 8.68 2.37
C GLY A 67 4.66 8.14 1.12
N VAL A 68 5.04 9.08 0.27
CA VAL A 68 5.79 8.83 -0.98
C VAL A 68 7.27 8.64 -0.64
N PRO A 69 8.00 7.74 -1.32
CA PRO A 69 9.41 7.54 -1.02
C PRO A 69 10.25 8.79 -1.33
N ASP A 70 11.29 9.02 -0.53
CA ASP A 70 12.12 10.22 -0.65
C ASP A 70 12.80 10.32 -2.02
N GLY A 71 12.71 11.51 -2.63
CA GLY A 71 13.26 11.73 -3.97
C GLY A 71 12.39 11.21 -5.11
N PHE A 72 11.17 10.76 -4.83
CA PHE A 72 10.21 10.30 -5.83
C PHE A 72 8.93 11.14 -5.88
N ILE A 73 8.28 11.12 -7.05
CA ILE A 73 6.90 11.54 -7.24
C ILE A 73 6.08 10.38 -7.80
N LEU A 74 4.82 10.26 -7.42
CA LEU A 74 3.94 9.25 -8.01
C LEU A 74 3.68 9.55 -9.49
N SER A 75 3.68 8.52 -10.34
CA SER A 75 3.12 8.64 -11.69
C SER A 75 1.65 9.03 -11.64
N GLU A 76 1.12 9.63 -12.71
CA GLU A 76 -0.30 10.00 -12.81
C GLU A 76 -1.23 8.81 -12.53
N GLU A 77 -0.87 7.62 -13.03
CA GLU A 77 -1.66 6.42 -12.77
C GLU A 77 -1.66 6.03 -11.28
N LEU A 78 -0.52 6.11 -10.60
CA LEU A 78 -0.47 5.82 -9.16
C LEU A 78 -1.22 6.86 -8.34
N LYS A 79 -1.21 8.14 -8.76
CA LYS A 79 -2.03 9.18 -8.13
C LYS A 79 -3.51 8.87 -8.25
N ILE A 80 -3.97 8.46 -9.44
CA ILE A 80 -5.37 8.05 -9.66
C ILE A 80 -5.73 6.89 -8.75
N LYS A 81 -4.92 5.83 -8.71
CA LYS A 81 -5.17 4.66 -7.85
C LYS A 81 -5.19 4.99 -6.35
N LEU A 82 -4.31 5.91 -5.92
CA LEU A 82 -4.30 6.39 -4.54
C LEU A 82 -5.58 7.15 -4.19
N GLN A 83 -6.04 8.00 -5.11
CA GLN A 83 -7.30 8.73 -4.94
C GLN A 83 -8.51 7.78 -4.91
N GLU A 84 -8.59 6.83 -5.83
CA GLU A 84 -9.64 5.80 -5.85
C GLU A 84 -9.67 4.99 -4.55
N TYR A 85 -8.50 4.64 -4.01
CA TYR A 85 -8.40 3.96 -2.73
C TYR A 85 -9.00 4.80 -1.59
N ARG A 86 -8.57 6.06 -1.45
CA ARG A 86 -9.06 6.99 -0.41
C ARG A 86 -10.57 7.18 -0.49
N GLU A 87 -11.10 7.36 -1.69
CA GLU A 87 -12.54 7.47 -1.91
C GLU A 87 -13.30 6.21 -1.54
N SER A 88 -12.73 5.03 -1.83
CA SER A 88 -13.36 3.75 -1.47
C SER A 88 -13.48 3.58 0.05
N ILE A 89 -12.49 4.05 0.81
CA ILE A 89 -12.51 4.03 2.28
C ILE A 89 -13.53 5.03 2.80
N ALA A 90 -13.54 6.25 2.28
CA ALA A 90 -14.52 7.27 2.66
C ALA A 90 -15.96 6.78 2.43
N LYS A 91 -16.25 6.17 1.28
CA LYS A 91 -17.56 5.57 0.97
C LYS A 91 -17.94 4.48 1.95
N LYS A 92 -17.02 3.57 2.29
CA LYS A 92 -17.26 2.51 3.31
C LYS A 92 -17.59 3.09 4.68
N MET A 93 -16.88 4.14 5.11
CA MET A 93 -17.13 4.80 6.39
C MET A 93 -18.50 5.48 6.43
N VAL A 94 -18.92 6.12 5.34
CA VAL A 94 -20.26 6.75 5.23
C VAL A 94 -21.36 5.70 5.32
N LEU A 95 -21.22 4.58 4.59
CA LEU A 95 -22.19 3.48 4.62
C LEU A 95 -22.33 2.86 6.02
N GLN A 96 -21.22 2.65 6.74
CA GLN A 96 -21.26 2.11 8.10
C GLN A 96 -22.00 3.06 9.06
N LYS A 97 -21.78 4.37 8.96
CA LYS A 97 -22.49 5.37 9.78
C LYS A 97 -24.00 5.38 9.50
N GLN A 98 -24.42 5.15 8.26
CA GLN A 98 -25.85 5.07 7.91
C GLN A 98 -26.52 3.83 8.51
N HIS A 99 -25.81 2.70 8.59
CA HIS A 99 -26.32 1.46 9.18
C HIS A 99 -26.33 1.44 10.72
N THR A 100 -25.63 2.35 11.39
CA THR A 100 -25.58 2.40 12.87
C THR A 100 -26.68 3.29 13.48
N ASN A 101 -27.42 4.02 12.64
CA ASN A 101 -28.49 4.95 13.04
C ASN A 101 -29.91 4.38 12.78
N GLN A 102 -30.05 3.06 12.67
CA GLN A 102 -31.33 2.34 12.62
C GLN A 102 -31.44 1.41 13.83
#